data_AF-A0A944HEL4-F1
#
_entry.id   AF-A0A944HEL4-F1
#
_cell.length_a   1.000
_cell.length_b   1.000
_cell.length_c   1.000
_cell.angle_alpha   90.00
_cell.angle_beta   90.00
_cell.angle_gamma   90.00
#
_symmetry.space_group_name_H-M   'P 1'
#
loop_
_entity.id
_entity.type
_entity.pdbx_description
1 polymer ?
#
loop_
_entity_poly.entity_id
_entity_poly.type
_entity_poly.pdbx_seq_one_letter_code
_entity_poly.pdbx_strand_id
1 'polypeptide(L)'
;MVKITPNPPKAENLSAYTTLDTKKLREAADRALNIHLSPPAPAKPDTQHGQVFSVVPGLKTESVLTSLSETLASANAMVSDLAFELEGSRRHVALGIQQLIELGTLLADRALDDIELAEPTR
;
A
#
# COMPACT_ATOMS: atom_id res chain seq x y z
N MET A 1 -40.03 -64.87 -22.83
CA MET A 1 -39.15 -63.68 -22.97
C MET A 1 -38.07 -63.79 -21.90
N VAL A 2 -36.84 -64.18 -22.27
CA VAL A 2 -35.73 -64.35 -21.31
C VAL A 2 -35.15 -62.96 -21.02
N LYS A 3 -35.19 -62.56 -19.76
CA LYS A 3 -34.64 -61.27 -19.31
C LYS A 3 -33.12 -61.42 -19.21
N ILE A 4 -32.39 -61.03 -20.24
CA ILE A 4 -30.92 -61.01 -20.22
C ILE A 4 -30.50 -59.93 -19.22
N THR A 5 -29.98 -60.34 -18.07
CA THR A 5 -29.44 -59.41 -17.07
C THR A 5 -28.04 -58.98 -17.53
N PRO A 6 -27.77 -57.68 -17.75
CA PRO A 6 -26.43 -57.23 -18.09
C PRO A 6 -25.51 -57.42 -16.87
N ASN A 7 -24.30 -57.92 -17.10
CA ASN A 7 -23.29 -58.00 -16.03
C ASN A 7 -22.96 -56.60 -15.49
N PRO A 8 -22.75 -56.45 -14.17
CA PRO A 8 -22.34 -55.17 -13.60
C PRO A 8 -20.96 -54.74 -14.14
N PRO A 9 -20.71 -53.43 -14.27
CA PRO A 9 -19.42 -52.93 -14.71
C PRO A 9 -18.32 -53.37 -13.73
N LYS A 10 -17.14 -53.72 -14.26
CA LYS A 10 -15.98 -54.06 -13.44
C LYS A 10 -15.66 -52.87 -12.53
N ALA A 11 -15.54 -53.15 -11.22
CA ALA A 11 -15.07 -52.17 -10.26
C ALA A 11 -13.71 -51.63 -10.72
N GLU A 12 -13.63 -50.32 -10.95
CA GLU A 12 -12.36 -49.67 -11.23
C GLU A 12 -11.43 -49.91 -10.05
N ASN A 13 -10.20 -50.33 -10.36
CA ASN A 13 -9.17 -50.53 -9.33
C ASN A 13 -8.86 -49.17 -8.70
N LEU A 14 -9.44 -48.90 -7.54
CA LEU A 14 -9.09 -47.78 -6.65
C LEU A 14 -7.65 -47.90 -6.10
N SER A 15 -6.83 -48.79 -6.66
CA SER A 15 -5.43 -49.01 -6.32
C SER A 15 -4.59 -47.72 -6.41
N ALA A 16 -4.97 -46.79 -7.28
CA ALA A 16 -4.30 -45.48 -7.38
C ALA A 16 -4.39 -44.65 -6.08
N TYR A 17 -5.40 -44.92 -5.24
CA TYR A 17 -5.59 -44.25 -3.94
C TYR A 17 -4.94 -44.99 -2.77
N THR A 18 -4.57 -46.26 -2.91
CA THR A 18 -3.93 -47.04 -1.83
C THR A 18 -2.41 -46.91 -1.81
N THR A 19 -1.79 -46.40 -2.88
CA THR A 19 -0.34 -46.13 -2.95
C THR A 19 0.04 -44.72 -2.51
N LEU A 20 -0.92 -43.91 -2.06
CA LEU A 20 -0.64 -42.56 -1.58
C LEU A 20 -0.01 -42.61 -0.19
N ASP A 21 1.21 -42.08 -0.10
CA ASP A 21 1.94 -41.91 1.15
C ASP A 21 1.15 -40.99 2.09
N THR A 22 0.53 -41.59 3.11
CA THR A 22 -0.37 -40.90 4.06
C THR A 22 0.32 -39.74 4.78
N LYS A 23 1.65 -39.82 4.95
CA LYS A 23 2.44 -38.73 5.51
C LYS A 23 2.46 -37.51 4.58
N LYS A 24 2.60 -37.71 3.27
CA LYS A 24 2.57 -36.63 2.27
C LYS A 24 1.19 -35.99 2.17
N LEU A 25 0.12 -36.78 2.29
CA LEU A 25 -1.24 -36.26 2.33
C LEU A 25 -1.46 -35.38 3.56
N ARG A 26 -0.97 -35.81 4.73
CA ARG A 26 -1.05 -35.02 5.96
C ARG A 26 -0.26 -33.72 5.87
N GLU A 27 0.98 -33.78 5.38
CA GLU A 27 1.77 -32.57 5.15
C GLU A 27 1.12 -31.63 4.11
N ALA A 28 0.49 -32.17 3.07
CA ALA A 28 -0.23 -31.36 2.09
C ALA A 28 -1.47 -30.68 2.71
N ALA A 29 -2.22 -31.41 3.55
CA ALA A 29 -3.36 -30.87 4.27
C ALA A 29 -2.94 -29.78 5.26
N ASP A 30 -1.87 -30.01 6.04
CA ASP A 30 -1.34 -29.03 6.99
C ASP A 30 -0.83 -27.76 6.27
N ARG A 31 -0.16 -27.91 5.11
CA ARG A 31 0.23 -26.76 4.27
C ARG A 31 -0.98 -25.99 3.74
N ALA A 32 -2.01 -26.68 3.26
CA ALA A 32 -3.22 -26.03 2.74
C ALA A 32 -3.97 -25.27 3.86
N LEU A 33 -4.10 -25.88 5.04
CA LEU A 33 -4.68 -25.23 6.21
C LEU A 33 -3.87 -24.02 6.63
N ASN A 34 -2.54 -24.12 6.65
CA ASN A 34 -1.66 -22.99 6.99
C ASN A 34 -1.77 -21.83 5.99
N ILE A 35 -1.97 -22.10 4.70
CA ILE A 35 -2.16 -21.06 3.67
C ILE A 35 -3.53 -20.37 3.81
N HIS A 36 -4.59 -21.11 4.15
CA HIS A 36 -5.95 -20.58 4.13
C HIS A 36 -6.48 -20.09 5.49
N LEU A 37 -5.91 -20.57 6.60
CA LEU A 37 -6.38 -20.25 7.96
C LEU A 37 -5.41 -19.39 8.76
N SER A 38 -4.16 -19.20 8.29
CA SER A 38 -3.27 -18.25 8.96
C SER A 38 -3.80 -16.82 8.75
N PRO A 39 -3.77 -15.97 9.79
CA PRO A 39 -4.08 -14.56 9.63
C PRO A 39 -3.19 -13.98 8.53
N PRO A 40 -3.71 -13.08 7.67
CA PRO A 40 -2.92 -12.48 6.62
C PRO A 40 -1.65 -11.91 7.24
N ALA A 41 -0.50 -12.39 6.77
CA ALA A 41 0.77 -11.84 7.19
C ALA A 41 0.71 -10.32 6.94
N PRO A 42 1.13 -9.48 7.90
CA PRO A 42 1.15 -8.05 7.70
C PRO A 42 1.89 -7.78 6.39
N ALA A 43 1.29 -6.99 5.51
CA ALA A 43 1.90 -6.60 4.25
C ALA A 43 3.32 -6.12 4.57
N LYS A 44 4.32 -6.75 3.95
CA LYS A 44 5.71 -6.30 4.13
C LYS A 44 5.72 -4.81 3.77
N PRO A 45 6.31 -3.95 4.61
CA PRO A 45 6.41 -2.54 4.27
C PRO A 45 7.10 -2.45 2.92
N ASP A 46 6.45 -1.77 1.96
CA ASP A 46 6.95 -1.53 0.61
C ASP A 46 8.10 -0.55 0.69
N THR A 47 9.18 -1.00 1.31
CA THR A 47 10.41 -0.24 1.50
C THR A 47 11.31 -0.65 0.35
N GLN A 48 11.31 0.19 -0.68
CA GLN A 48 12.32 0.08 -1.72
C GLN A 48 13.71 0.15 -1.05
N HIS A 49 14.64 -0.67 -1.53
CA HIS A 49 15.97 -0.78 -0.92
C HIS A 49 16.63 0.60 -0.79
N GLY A 50 16.92 1.01 0.45
CA GLY A 50 17.62 2.28 0.76
C GLY A 50 16.73 3.41 1.31
N GLN A 51 15.42 3.20 1.44
CA GLN A 51 14.53 4.20 2.02
C GLN A 51 14.67 4.29 3.55
N VAL A 52 15.19 5.42 4.05
CA VAL A 52 15.35 5.68 5.49
C VAL A 52 14.09 6.27 6.12
N PHE A 53 13.24 6.92 5.33
CA PHE A 53 12.01 7.59 5.79
C PHE A 53 10.78 7.08 5.02
N SER A 54 9.70 6.78 5.75
CA SER A 54 8.42 6.34 5.18
C SER A 54 7.25 7.05 5.86
N VAL A 55 6.17 7.30 5.11
CA VAL A 55 4.89 7.74 5.69
C VAL A 55 4.23 6.53 6.36
N VAL A 56 3.76 6.69 7.59
CA VAL A 56 3.11 5.61 8.34
C VAL A 56 1.78 5.22 7.64
N PRO A 57 1.57 3.92 7.32
CA PRO A 57 0.32 3.47 6.74
C PRO A 57 -0.89 3.77 7.65
N GLY A 58 -1.99 4.21 7.07
CA GLY A 58 -3.23 4.52 7.83
C GLY A 58 -3.20 5.86 8.57
N LEU A 59 -2.19 6.71 8.35
CA LEU A 59 -2.24 8.10 8.77
C LEU A 59 -3.47 8.80 8.17
N LYS A 60 -4.12 9.64 8.98
CA LYS A 60 -5.21 10.48 8.49
C LYS A 60 -4.68 11.44 7.43
N THR A 61 -5.43 11.64 6.35
CA THR A 61 -5.07 12.58 5.29
C THR A 61 -4.84 13.98 5.82
N GLU A 62 -5.65 14.43 6.78
CA GLU A 62 -5.48 15.69 7.51
C GLU A 62 -4.06 15.80 8.12
N SER A 63 -3.61 14.79 8.88
CA SER A 63 -2.28 14.80 9.49
C SER A 63 -1.14 14.81 8.47
N VAL A 64 -1.34 14.14 7.31
CA VAL A 64 -0.38 14.17 6.21
C VAL A 64 -0.32 15.57 5.59
N LEU A 65 -1.47 16.21 5.37
CA LEU A 65 -1.56 17.55 4.80
C LEU A 65 -1.01 18.62 5.77
N THR A 66 -1.29 18.52 7.08
CA THR A 66 -0.68 19.40 8.08
C THR A 66 0.84 19.31 8.04
N SER A 67 1.38 18.08 8.03
CA SER A 67 2.83 17.86 7.95
C SER A 67 3.43 18.40 6.66
N LEU A 68 2.69 18.30 5.54
CA LEU A 68 3.07 18.89 4.26
C LEU A 68 3.10 20.41 4.34
N SER A 69 2.06 21.06 4.86
CA SER A 69 1.99 22.52 5.00
C SER A 69 3.10 23.05 5.91
N GLU A 70 3.40 22.38 7.02
CA GLU A 70 4.54 22.73 7.88
C GLU A 70 5.90 22.59 7.16
N THR A 71 6.06 21.51 6.38
CA THR A 71 7.28 21.29 5.58
C THR A 71 7.46 22.37 4.51
N LEU A 72 6.38 22.74 3.81
CA LEU A 72 6.38 23.80 2.82
C LEU A 72 6.66 25.17 3.46
N ALA A 73 6.09 25.46 4.62
CA ALA A 73 6.37 26.68 5.37
C ALA A 73 7.86 26.77 5.77
N SER A 74 8.43 25.66 6.25
CA SER A 74 9.87 25.58 6.55
C SER A 74 10.74 25.79 5.31
N ALA A 75 10.40 25.14 4.19
CA ALA A 75 11.10 25.33 2.92
C ALA A 75 11.00 26.78 2.42
N ASN A 76 9.83 27.40 2.55
CA ASN A 76 9.60 28.79 2.18
C ASN A 76 10.49 29.74 2.99
N ALA A 77 10.59 29.54 4.30
CA ALA A 77 11.48 30.32 5.16
C ALA A 77 12.95 30.17 4.76
N MET A 78 13.42 28.94 4.51
CA MET A 78 14.81 28.68 4.09
C MET A 78 15.14 29.32 2.73
N VAL A 79 14.26 29.19 1.73
CA VAL A 79 14.52 29.77 0.40
C VAL A 79 14.42 31.30 0.41
N SER A 80 13.55 31.85 1.25
CA SER A 80 13.41 33.31 1.43
C SER A 80 14.70 33.88 2.01
N ASP A 81 15.23 33.26 3.07
CA ASP A 81 16.52 33.63 3.68
C ASP A 81 17.66 33.55 2.65
N LEU A 82 17.74 32.44 1.92
CA LEU A 82 18.72 32.25 0.85
C LEU A 82 18.59 33.30 -0.27
N ALA A 83 17.38 33.72 -0.63
CA ALA A 83 17.18 34.73 -1.68
C ALA A 83 17.77 36.10 -1.29
N PHE A 84 17.81 36.43 0.02
CA PHE A 84 18.48 37.64 0.51
C PHE A 84 20.01 37.56 0.37
N GLU A 85 20.60 36.38 0.57
CA GLU A 85 22.05 36.15 0.45
C GLU A 85 22.56 36.10 -1.00
N LEU A 86 21.70 35.71 -1.94
CA LEU A 86 22.05 35.58 -3.37
C LEU A 86 21.88 36.90 -4.12
N GLU A 87 22.57 37.05 -5.25
CA GLU A 87 22.43 38.20 -6.17
C GLU A 87 22.19 37.76 -7.62
N GLY A 88 21.81 38.71 -8.47
CA GLY A 88 21.69 38.51 -9.92
C GLY A 88 20.77 37.36 -10.30
N SER A 89 21.15 36.58 -11.31
CA SER A 89 20.33 35.47 -11.82
C SER A 89 20.04 34.38 -10.78
N ARG A 90 20.95 34.14 -9.82
CA ARG A 90 20.75 33.13 -8.76
C ARG A 90 19.64 33.52 -7.79
N ARG A 91 19.53 34.80 -7.44
CA ARG A 91 18.39 35.31 -6.66
C ARG A 91 17.06 35.05 -7.36
N HIS A 92 17.00 35.28 -8.68
CA HIS A 92 15.77 35.01 -9.45
C HIS A 92 15.40 33.52 -9.45
N VAL A 93 16.38 32.62 -9.49
CA VAL A 93 16.12 31.18 -9.35
C VAL A 93 15.54 30.86 -7.97
N ALA A 94 16.12 31.41 -6.89
CA ALA A 94 15.60 31.21 -5.53
C ALA A 94 14.16 31.73 -5.38
N LEU A 95 13.87 32.92 -5.91
CA LEU A 95 12.51 33.46 -5.94
C LEU A 95 11.55 32.59 -6.78
N GLY A 96 12.01 32.01 -7.89
CA GLY A 96 11.22 31.06 -8.66
C GLY A 96 10.89 29.78 -7.89
N ILE A 97 11.84 29.27 -7.10
CA ILE A 97 11.59 28.13 -6.19
C ILE A 97 10.59 28.52 -5.11
N GLN A 98 10.74 29.71 -4.51
CA GLN A 98 9.78 30.23 -3.54
C GLN A 98 8.36 30.28 -4.12
N GLN A 99 8.20 30.77 -5.34
CA GLN A 99 6.90 30.81 -6.02
C GLN A 99 6.30 29.40 -6.21
N LEU A 100 7.12 28.39 -6.54
CA LEU A 100 6.64 27.01 -6.64
C LEU A 100 6.19 26.45 -5.27
N ILE A 101 6.89 26.80 -4.19
CA ILE A 101 6.51 26.41 -2.84
C ILE A 101 5.16 27.04 -2.46
N GLU A 102 4.99 28.34 -2.71
CA GLU A 102 3.72 29.05 -2.46
C GLU A 102 2.54 28.42 -3.23
N LEU A 103 2.75 28.02 -4.50
CA LEU A 103 1.75 27.28 -5.27
C LEU A 103 1.44 25.91 -4.65
N GLY A 104 2.46 25.21 -4.15
CA GLY A 104 2.27 23.95 -3.43
C GLY A 104 1.45 24.12 -2.15
N THR A 105 1.69 25.20 -1.40
CA THR A 105 0.92 25.52 -0.19
C THR A 105 -0.55 25.75 -0.52
N LEU A 106 -0.86 26.52 -1.57
CA LEU A 106 -2.25 26.73 -2.00
C LEU A 106 -2.98 25.43 -2.37
N LEU A 107 -2.27 24.48 -2.99
CA LEU A 107 -2.83 23.17 -3.32
C LEU A 107 -3.07 22.33 -2.06
N ALA A 108 -2.16 22.37 -1.09
CA ALA A 108 -2.31 21.66 0.18
C ALA A 108 -3.47 22.22 1.01
N ASP A 109 -3.57 23.55 1.10
CA ASP A 109 -4.66 24.24 1.79
C ASP A 109 -6.01 23.89 1.14
N ARG A 110 -6.08 23.93 -0.20
CA ARG A 110 -7.29 23.52 -0.91
C ARG A 110 -7.69 22.07 -0.63
N ALA A 111 -6.71 21.16 -0.60
CA ALA A 111 -6.97 19.76 -0.29
C ALA A 111 -7.46 19.56 1.15
N LEU A 112 -7.00 20.39 2.09
CA LEU A 112 -7.46 20.37 3.47
C LEU A 112 -8.90 20.88 3.58
N ASP A 113 -9.22 22.01 2.93
CA ASP A 113 -10.58 22.56 2.87
C ASP A 113 -11.58 21.54 2.32
N ASP A 114 -11.21 20.80 1.26
CA ASP A 114 -12.08 19.77 0.66
C ASP A 114 -12.37 18.62 1.64
N ILE A 115 -11.47 18.32 2.57
CA ILE A 115 -11.67 17.31 3.63
C ILE A 115 -12.59 17.87 4.73
N GLU A 116 -12.35 19.11 5.17
CA GLU A 116 -13.19 19.75 6.20
C GLU A 116 -14.64 19.90 5.76
N LEU A 117 -14.88 20.21 4.49
CA LEU A 117 -16.23 20.29 3.91
C LEU A 117 -16.90 18.92 3.75
N ALA A 118 -16.12 17.84 3.61
CA ALA A 118 -16.62 16.48 3.48
C ALA A 118 -17.00 15.85 4.82
N GLU A 119 -16.44 16.32 5.93
CA GLU A 119 -16.86 15.97 7.28
C GLU A 119 -18.11 16.79 7.65
N PRO A 120 -19.33 16.19 7.71
CA PRO A 120 -20.48 16.94 8.19
C PRO A 120 -20.22 17.32 9.64
N THR A 121 -20.29 18.63 9.95
CA THR A 121 -20.26 19.18 11.32
C THR A 121 -21.04 18.26 12.25
N ARG A 122 -20.31 17.59 13.13
CA ARG A 122 -20.85 16.66 14.11
C ARG A 122 -21.44 17.39 15.31
#